data_AF-A0A847B7T8-F1
#
_entry.id   AF-A0A847B7T8-F1
#
_cell.length_a   1.000
_cell.length_b   1.000
_cell.length_c   1.000
_cell.angle_alpha   90.00
_cell.angle_beta   90.00
_cell.angle_gamma   90.00
#
_symmetry.space_group_name_H-M   'P 1'
#
loop_
_entity.id
_entity.type
_entity.pdbx_description
1 polymer ?
#
loop_
_entity_poly.entity_id
_entity_poly.type
_entity_poly.pdbx_seq_one_letter_code
_entity_poly.pdbx_strand_id
1 'polypeptide(L)'
;SIPSGVWIGRLIFKQDPRDFGSRNSGGTNASRLWGFKYGFFVYLSDFLKVAIPLWSVWAFLTFVNIHGAPLIPTTAELLSGDTAGHICQWPVYWLVSFGAVLGHCYPLYAQFQGGKAASIVFSTAIFTSWFVGIISAFGFFVSLKIKKYISLSSMIGSTLGSIAAWLTCIPRFNRYVMYGQTLAPGYVFAIVMTLSTILLIFRHRTNITRLKSKTERKITFLK
;
A
#
# COMPACT_ATOMS: atom_id res chain seq x y z
N SER A 1 -0.03 12.38 4.80
CA SER A 1 1.29 12.82 5.31
C SER A 1 1.49 12.74 6.82
N ILE A 2 0.60 12.10 7.59
CA ILE A 2 0.78 11.95 9.05
C ILE A 2 1.93 10.95 9.30
N PRO A 3 3.04 11.31 9.97
CA PRO A 3 4.16 10.40 10.18
C PRO A 3 3.97 9.57 11.47
N SER A 4 3.10 8.56 11.42
CA SER A 4 2.64 7.83 12.63
C SER A 4 3.76 7.28 13.51
N GLY A 5 4.84 6.72 12.94
CA GLY A 5 5.96 6.26 13.75
C GLY A 5 6.71 7.39 14.47
N VAL A 6 6.82 8.56 13.84
CA VAL A 6 7.41 9.76 14.47
C VAL A 6 6.50 10.27 15.59
N TRP A 7 5.19 10.32 15.35
CA TRP A 7 4.23 10.77 16.36
C TRP A 7 4.15 9.82 17.56
N ILE A 8 4.04 8.51 17.32
CA ILE A 8 4.06 7.49 18.36
C ILE A 8 5.35 7.60 19.18
N GLY A 9 6.50 7.74 18.52
CA GLY A 9 7.78 7.92 19.20
C GLY A 9 7.84 9.17 20.08
N ARG A 10 7.49 10.33 19.53
CA ARG A 10 7.59 11.61 20.23
C ARG A 10 6.55 11.76 21.34
N LEU A 11 5.34 11.25 21.15
CA LEU A 11 4.27 11.40 22.12
C LEU A 11 4.44 10.43 23.30
N ILE A 12 4.70 9.15 23.00
CA ILE A 12 4.72 8.07 24.00
C ILE A 12 6.13 7.89 24.59
N PHE A 13 7.17 7.86 23.75
CA PHE A 13 8.54 7.49 24.16
C PHE A 13 9.49 8.69 24.27
N LYS A 14 9.03 9.90 23.92
CA LYS A 14 9.86 11.13 23.85
C LYS A 14 11.12 10.96 22.97
N GLN A 15 11.05 10.09 21.97
CA GLN A 15 12.17 9.76 21.07
C GLN A 15 11.73 9.85 19.61
N ASP A 16 12.60 10.33 18.73
CA ASP A 16 12.37 10.25 17.29
C ASP A 16 12.94 8.93 16.74
N PRO A 17 12.13 8.06 16.12
CA PRO A 17 12.63 6.77 15.61
C PRO A 17 13.69 6.94 14.52
N ARG A 18 13.83 8.13 13.93
CA ARG A 18 14.83 8.41 12.90
C ARG A 18 16.24 8.55 13.46
N ASP A 19 16.38 8.82 14.76
CA ASP A 19 17.69 8.94 15.41
C ASP A 19 18.23 7.57 15.84
N PHE A 20 17.36 6.56 15.93
CA PHE A 20 17.69 5.24 16.47
C PHE A 20 17.50 4.09 15.47
N GLY A 21 18.15 2.96 15.76
CA GLY A 21 17.96 1.70 15.05
C GLY A 21 18.33 1.78 13.56
N SER A 22 17.33 1.59 12.69
CA SER A 22 17.51 1.65 11.22
C SER A 22 17.31 3.05 10.64
N ARG A 23 17.13 4.08 11.49
CA ARG A 23 16.90 5.48 11.12
C ARG A 23 15.72 5.67 10.16
N ASN A 24 14.64 4.93 10.41
CA ASN A 24 13.44 4.95 9.58
C ASN A 24 12.20 5.10 10.48
N SER A 25 11.17 5.79 9.99
CA SER A 25 9.95 6.06 10.76
C SER A 25 8.88 4.96 10.63
N GLY A 26 9.11 3.93 9.83
CA GLY A 26 8.15 2.84 9.59
C GLY A 26 8.04 1.81 10.73
N GLY A 27 7.01 0.98 10.66
CA GLY A 27 6.68 -0.01 11.69
C GLY A 27 7.80 -1.00 12.02
N THR A 28 8.66 -1.37 11.06
CA THR A 28 9.79 -2.28 11.33
C THR A 28 10.78 -1.70 12.33
N ASN A 29 11.04 -0.39 12.25
CA ASN A 29 11.96 0.25 13.18
C ASN A 29 11.31 0.42 14.54
N ALA A 30 10.04 0.84 14.57
CA ALA A 30 9.26 0.91 15.79
C ALA A 30 9.16 -0.44 16.52
N SER A 31 8.98 -1.56 15.78
CA SER A 31 9.02 -2.92 16.36
C SER A 31 10.36 -3.23 17.05
N ARG A 32 11.46 -2.72 16.50
CA ARG A 32 12.81 -2.95 17.04
C ARG A 32 13.13 -2.06 18.24
N LEU A 33 12.60 -0.85 18.26
CA LEU A 33 12.86 0.14 19.32
C LEU A 33 11.95 -0.07 20.53
N TRP A 34 10.66 -0.30 20.29
CA TRP A 34 9.64 -0.27 21.34
C TRP A 34 8.84 -1.58 21.43
N GLY A 35 9.18 -2.59 20.63
CA GLY A 35 8.54 -3.90 20.64
C GLY A 35 7.40 -4.08 19.63
N PHE A 36 6.98 -5.33 19.44
CA PHE A 36 6.04 -5.72 18.38
C PHE A 36 4.71 -4.95 18.44
N LYS A 37 4.16 -4.74 19.63
CA LYS A 37 2.89 -4.03 19.85
C LYS A 37 2.89 -2.64 19.19
N TYR A 38 3.91 -1.82 19.46
CA TYR A 38 3.97 -0.46 18.91
C TYR A 38 4.33 -0.45 17.43
N GLY A 39 5.17 -1.38 16.97
CA GLY A 39 5.40 -1.53 15.54
C GLY A 39 4.15 -1.94 14.76
N PHE A 40 3.32 -2.82 15.33
CA PHE A 40 2.01 -3.18 14.77
C PHE A 40 1.09 -1.95 14.65
N PHE A 41 1.00 -1.11 15.69
CA PHE A 41 0.20 0.12 15.61
C PHE A 41 0.70 1.10 14.54
N VAL A 42 2.03 1.21 14.35
CA VAL A 42 2.58 2.02 13.25
C VAL A 42 2.19 1.44 11.89
N TYR A 43 2.32 0.12 11.70
CA TYR A 43 1.89 -0.53 10.45
C TYR A 43 0.40 -0.36 10.19
N LEU A 44 -0.44 -0.59 11.21
CA LEU A 44 -1.89 -0.42 11.10
C LEU A 44 -2.25 1.02 10.75
N SER A 45 -1.64 2.00 11.42
CA SER A 45 -1.87 3.40 11.11
C SER A 45 -1.40 3.78 9.71
N ASP A 46 -0.25 3.26 9.25
CA ASP A 46 0.22 3.47 7.88
C ASP A 46 -0.71 2.82 6.85
N PHE A 47 -1.20 1.61 7.11
CA PHE A 47 -2.17 0.91 6.27
C PHE A 47 -3.49 1.69 6.15
N LEU A 48 -4.05 2.15 7.28
CA LEU A 48 -5.31 2.89 7.30
C LEU A 48 -5.26 4.24 6.58
N LYS A 49 -4.08 4.85 6.43
CA LYS A 49 -3.93 6.12 5.66
C LYS A 49 -4.24 6.00 4.18
N VAL A 50 -4.27 4.78 3.64
CA VAL A 50 -4.73 4.54 2.27
C VAL A 50 -6.17 4.06 2.31
N ALA A 51 -6.45 3.07 3.16
CA ALA A 51 -7.77 2.47 3.27
C ALA A 51 -8.87 3.52 3.47
N ILE A 52 -8.70 4.39 4.47
CA ILE A 52 -9.73 5.37 4.85
C ILE A 52 -9.97 6.38 3.71
N PRO A 53 -8.97 7.10 3.17
CA PRO A 53 -9.22 8.04 2.07
C PRO A 53 -9.77 7.36 0.81
N LEU A 54 -9.27 6.18 0.45
CA LEU A 54 -9.72 5.45 -0.74
C LEU A 54 -11.22 5.13 -0.66
N TRP A 55 -11.64 4.51 0.45
CA TRP A 55 -13.05 4.15 0.66
C TRP A 55 -13.94 5.35 0.93
N SER A 56 -13.42 6.42 1.54
CA SER A 56 -14.17 7.66 1.75
C SER A 56 -14.47 8.35 0.42
N VAL A 57 -13.49 8.42 -0.49
CA VAL A 57 -13.69 9.00 -1.83
C VAL A 57 -14.63 8.13 -2.65
N TRP A 58 -14.52 6.80 -2.56
CA TRP A 58 -15.49 5.90 -3.18
C TRP A 58 -16.91 6.13 -2.66
N ALA A 59 -17.11 6.10 -1.33
CA ALA A 59 -18.42 6.33 -0.74
C ALA A 59 -18.99 7.70 -1.10
N PHE A 60 -18.17 8.75 -1.05
CA PHE A 60 -18.59 10.10 -1.45
C PHE A 60 -19.06 10.13 -2.91
N LEU A 61 -18.29 9.58 -3.85
CA LEU A 61 -18.65 9.60 -5.27
C LEU A 61 -19.81 8.65 -5.63
N THR A 62 -20.03 7.60 -4.84
CA THR A 62 -21.19 6.70 -4.99
C THR A 62 -22.48 7.33 -4.47
N PHE A 63 -22.43 8.01 -3.33
CA PHE A 63 -23.64 8.49 -2.64
C PHE A 63 -23.96 9.96 -2.91
N VAL A 64 -23.00 10.76 -3.38
CA VAL A 64 -23.25 12.15 -3.77
C VAL A 64 -23.69 12.20 -5.23
N ASN A 65 -24.91 12.66 -5.42
CA ASN A 65 -25.50 12.88 -6.73
C ASN A 65 -25.03 14.25 -7.26
N ILE A 66 -24.21 14.25 -8.32
CA ILE A 66 -23.79 15.46 -9.01
C ILE A 66 -24.49 15.44 -10.38
N HIS A 67 -25.33 16.45 -10.67
CA HIS A 67 -26.12 16.57 -11.91
C HIS A 67 -27.26 15.55 -12.12
N GLY A 68 -27.89 15.07 -11.04
CA GLY A 68 -29.14 14.28 -11.12
C GLY A 68 -28.93 12.77 -11.20
N ALA A 69 -27.69 12.28 -11.35
CA ALA A 69 -27.33 10.87 -11.20
C ALA A 69 -26.09 10.69 -10.29
N PRO A 70 -25.94 9.53 -9.61
CA PRO A 70 -24.68 9.13 -9.01
C PRO A 70 -23.54 9.12 -10.04
N LEU A 71 -22.33 9.51 -9.64
CA LEU A 71 -21.16 9.54 -10.54
C LEU A 71 -20.67 8.13 -10.92
N ILE A 72 -21.10 7.10 -10.20
CA ILE A 72 -20.74 5.70 -10.40
C ILE A 72 -22.03 4.88 -10.46
N PRO A 73 -22.10 3.88 -11.34
CA PRO A 73 -23.24 2.98 -11.45
C PRO A 73 -23.47 2.26 -10.13
N THR A 74 -24.74 2.10 -9.80
CA THR A 74 -25.22 1.34 -8.66
C THR A 74 -24.81 -0.14 -8.77
N THR A 75 -24.89 -0.86 -7.65
CA THR A 75 -24.62 -2.31 -7.62
C THR A 75 -25.47 -3.08 -8.61
N ALA A 76 -26.72 -2.67 -8.84
CA ALA A 76 -27.63 -3.26 -9.81
C ALA A 76 -27.17 -3.07 -11.27
N GLU A 77 -26.66 -1.89 -11.62
CA GLU A 77 -26.13 -1.57 -12.95
C GLU A 77 -24.78 -2.26 -13.22
N LEU A 78 -23.97 -2.44 -12.17
CA LEU A 78 -22.73 -3.21 -12.26
C LEU A 78 -23.00 -4.71 -12.52
N LEU A 79 -24.09 -5.24 -11.96
CA LEU A 79 -24.54 -6.62 -12.10
C LEU A 79 -25.23 -6.90 -13.45
N SER A 80 -25.90 -5.90 -14.05
CA SER A 80 -26.56 -6.04 -15.35
C SER A 80 -25.59 -6.01 -16.53
N GLY A 81 -24.33 -5.60 -16.31
CA GLY A 81 -23.29 -5.56 -17.35
C GLY A 81 -23.43 -4.38 -18.33
N ASP A 82 -24.48 -3.56 -18.19
CA ASP A 82 -24.77 -2.41 -19.05
C ASP A 82 -24.03 -1.16 -18.55
N THR A 83 -22.69 -1.23 -18.59
CA THR A 83 -21.81 -0.20 -18.02
C THR A 83 -21.20 0.71 -19.08
N ALA A 84 -21.68 0.67 -20.33
CA ALA A 84 -21.10 1.41 -21.45
C ALA A 84 -20.96 2.93 -21.21
N GLY A 85 -21.83 3.54 -20.38
CA GLY A 85 -21.76 4.96 -19.99
C GLY A 85 -20.93 5.26 -18.72
N HIS A 86 -20.46 4.25 -18.02
CA HIS A 86 -19.99 4.35 -16.63
C HIS A 86 -18.59 3.76 -16.36
N ILE A 87 -17.93 3.21 -17.39
CA ILE A 87 -16.64 2.49 -17.27
C ILE A 87 -15.44 3.39 -16.91
N CYS A 88 -15.60 4.71 -16.82
CA CYS A 88 -14.62 5.55 -16.13
C CYS A 88 -14.89 5.53 -14.63
N GLN A 89 -14.58 4.41 -13.95
CA GLN A 89 -14.27 4.51 -12.52
C GLN A 89 -13.10 5.49 -12.39
N TRP A 90 -13.40 6.67 -11.88
CA TRP A 90 -12.54 7.84 -11.97
C TRP A 90 -11.10 7.49 -11.56
N PRO A 91 -10.07 7.87 -12.35
CA PRO A 91 -8.66 7.66 -12.00
C PRO A 91 -8.29 8.26 -10.64
N VAL A 92 -9.15 9.13 -10.10
CA VAL A 92 -9.05 9.77 -8.79
C VAL A 92 -8.75 8.81 -7.64
N TYR A 93 -9.32 7.59 -7.60
CA TYR A 93 -9.06 6.61 -6.51
C TYR A 93 -7.59 6.21 -6.44
N TRP A 94 -7.02 5.95 -7.61
CA TRP A 94 -5.64 5.52 -7.77
C TRP A 94 -4.69 6.69 -7.51
N LEU A 95 -5.08 7.90 -7.90
CA LEU A 95 -4.34 9.12 -7.58
C LEU A 95 -4.35 9.42 -6.07
N VAL A 96 -5.46 9.21 -5.37
CA VAL A 96 -5.55 9.32 -3.90
C VAL A 96 -4.58 8.33 -3.25
N SER A 97 -4.58 7.09 -3.72
CA SER A 97 -3.65 6.05 -3.23
C SER A 97 -2.18 6.44 -3.48
N PHE A 98 -1.85 6.93 -4.67
CA PHE A 98 -0.50 7.37 -5.01
C PHE A 98 -0.08 8.60 -4.19
N GLY A 99 -0.99 9.56 -3.98
CA GLY A 99 -0.77 10.70 -3.10
C GLY A 99 -0.49 10.29 -1.66
N ALA A 100 -1.18 9.27 -1.15
CA ALA A 100 -0.90 8.70 0.17
C ALA A 100 0.50 8.03 0.24
N VAL A 101 0.92 7.32 -0.81
CA VAL A 101 2.28 6.76 -0.94
C VAL A 101 3.33 7.87 -0.89
N LEU A 102 3.17 8.92 -1.69
CA LEU A 102 4.07 10.06 -1.71
C LEU A 102 4.13 10.75 -0.34
N GLY A 103 2.97 11.03 0.25
CA GLY A 103 2.87 11.67 1.56
C GLY A 103 3.43 10.84 2.71
N HIS A 104 3.54 9.51 2.59
CA HIS A 104 4.21 8.68 3.58
C HIS A 104 5.73 8.61 3.38
N CYS A 105 6.19 8.59 2.12
CA CYS A 105 7.62 8.63 1.81
C CYS A 105 8.23 10.00 2.13
N TYR A 106 7.46 11.07 1.89
CA TYR A 106 7.86 12.47 2.01
C TYR A 106 6.81 13.27 2.81
N PRO A 107 6.62 12.97 4.11
CA PRO A 107 5.64 13.65 4.95
C PRO A 107 6.04 15.09 5.22
N LEU A 108 5.16 16.02 4.86
CA LEU A 108 5.32 17.46 5.13
C LEU A 108 5.61 17.72 6.61
N TYR A 109 4.84 17.10 7.51
CA TYR A 109 4.96 17.25 8.97
C TYR A 109 6.21 16.61 9.59
N ALA A 110 7.05 15.97 8.79
CA ALA A 110 8.31 15.36 9.24
C ALA A 110 9.48 15.80 8.34
N GLN A 111 9.42 17.01 7.78
CA GLN A 111 10.48 17.60 6.95
C GLN A 111 10.88 16.70 5.78
N PHE A 112 9.88 16.07 5.14
CA PHE A 112 10.04 15.16 4.01
C PHE A 112 10.88 13.90 4.30
N GLN A 113 11.12 13.58 5.57
CA GLN A 113 11.85 12.37 5.98
C GLN A 113 10.88 11.29 6.48
N GLY A 114 10.33 10.53 5.53
CA GLY A 114 9.32 9.51 5.77
C GLY A 114 9.79 8.06 5.62
N GLY A 115 8.80 7.17 5.56
CA GLY A 115 8.99 5.73 5.51
C GLY A 115 9.36 5.19 4.12
N LYS A 116 9.21 3.86 3.97
CA LYS A 116 9.53 3.12 2.73
C LYS A 116 8.29 2.56 2.01
N ALA A 117 7.10 2.95 2.45
CA ALA A 117 5.81 2.66 1.82
C ALA A 117 5.34 1.20 1.73
N ALA A 118 6.06 0.20 2.26
CA ALA A 118 5.65 -1.21 2.16
C ALA A 118 4.18 -1.49 2.58
N SER A 119 3.77 -0.99 3.75
CA SER A 119 2.41 -1.18 4.28
C SER A 119 1.34 -0.47 3.44
N ILE A 120 1.69 0.65 2.83
CA ILE A 120 0.77 1.50 2.08
C ILE A 120 0.57 0.94 0.67
N VAL A 121 1.64 0.50 0.01
CA VAL A 121 1.54 -0.19 -1.29
C VAL A 121 0.71 -1.47 -1.13
N PHE A 122 0.90 -2.21 -0.04
CA PHE A 122 0.06 -3.36 0.27
C PHE A 122 -1.41 -2.98 0.52
N SER A 123 -1.67 -1.88 1.25
CA SER A 123 -3.02 -1.37 1.44
C SER A 123 -3.70 -1.01 0.12
N THR A 124 -3.00 -0.32 -0.78
CA THR A 124 -3.51 0.00 -2.13
C THR A 124 -3.88 -1.28 -2.88
N ALA A 125 -3.02 -2.31 -2.81
CA ALA A 125 -3.27 -3.60 -3.47
C ALA A 125 -4.54 -4.28 -2.96
N ILE A 126 -4.64 -4.54 -1.65
CA ILE A 126 -5.72 -5.39 -1.09
C ILE A 126 -7.09 -4.73 -1.13
N PHE A 127 -7.18 -3.41 -0.96
CA PHE A 127 -8.46 -2.70 -0.98
C PHE A 127 -8.94 -2.36 -2.38
N THR A 128 -8.03 -2.32 -3.35
CA THR A 128 -8.43 -2.20 -4.75
C THR A 128 -8.84 -3.55 -5.29
N SER A 129 -7.99 -4.57 -5.11
CA SER A 129 -8.22 -5.89 -5.67
C SER A 129 -7.71 -6.97 -4.74
N TRP A 130 -8.63 -7.78 -4.23
CA TRP A 130 -8.29 -8.87 -3.32
C TRP A 130 -7.27 -9.83 -3.94
N PHE A 131 -7.36 -10.10 -5.24
CA PHE A 131 -6.40 -10.92 -5.99
C PHE A 131 -4.99 -10.34 -5.93
N VAL A 132 -4.84 -9.05 -6.24
CA VAL A 132 -3.55 -8.36 -6.24
C VAL A 132 -2.96 -8.31 -4.83
N GLY A 133 -3.81 -8.05 -3.83
CA GLY A 133 -3.42 -8.10 -2.42
C GLY A 133 -2.95 -9.49 -1.98
N ILE A 134 -3.66 -10.56 -2.34
CA ILE A 134 -3.27 -11.94 -2.01
C ILE A 134 -1.94 -12.30 -2.67
N ILE A 135 -1.75 -12.01 -3.96
CA ILE A 135 -0.47 -12.28 -4.64
C ILE A 135 0.68 -11.52 -3.98
N SER A 136 0.44 -10.25 -3.61
CA SER A 136 1.43 -9.44 -2.90
C SER A 136 1.77 -10.00 -1.52
N ALA A 137 0.76 -10.38 -0.74
CA ALA A 137 0.93 -11.00 0.58
C ALA A 137 1.64 -12.35 0.49
N PHE A 138 1.25 -13.20 -0.46
CA PHE A 138 1.89 -14.49 -0.72
C PHE A 138 3.37 -14.31 -1.03
N GLY A 139 3.70 -13.42 -1.96
CA GLY A 139 5.08 -13.06 -2.29
C GLY A 139 5.88 -12.58 -1.08
N PHE A 140 5.27 -11.74 -0.25
CA PHE A 140 5.88 -11.25 0.98
C PHE A 140 6.14 -12.38 1.99
N PHE A 141 5.11 -13.16 2.36
CA PHE A 141 5.23 -14.17 3.42
C PHE A 141 6.12 -15.36 3.01
N VAL A 142 6.04 -15.82 1.76
CA VAL A 142 6.90 -16.90 1.24
C VAL A 142 8.36 -16.47 1.27
N SER A 143 8.67 -15.30 0.71
CA SER A 143 10.04 -14.78 0.73
C SER A 143 10.53 -14.49 2.15
N LEU A 144 9.65 -14.07 3.06
CA LEU A 144 9.99 -13.79 4.45
C LEU A 144 10.34 -15.08 5.19
N LYS A 145 9.58 -16.16 4.97
CA LYS A 145 9.84 -17.48 5.56
C LYS A 145 11.17 -18.05 5.08
N ILE A 146 11.50 -17.89 3.80
CA ILE A 146 12.73 -18.45 3.21
C ILE A 146 13.97 -17.60 3.57
N LYS A 147 13.89 -16.27 3.42
CA LYS A 147 15.07 -15.38 3.50
C LYS A 147 15.20 -14.65 4.83
N LYS A 148 14.14 -14.56 5.63
CA LYS A 148 14.08 -13.86 6.93
C LYS A 148 14.47 -12.36 6.85
N TYR A 149 14.35 -11.71 5.68
CA TYR A 149 14.60 -10.27 5.49
C TYR A 149 13.32 -9.52 5.14
N ILE A 150 12.82 -8.65 6.03
CA ILE A 150 11.60 -7.85 5.78
C ILE A 150 11.74 -6.94 4.55
N SER A 151 12.91 -6.33 4.36
CA SER A 151 13.16 -5.42 3.24
C SER A 151 13.09 -6.13 1.89
N LEU A 152 13.74 -7.30 1.78
CA LEU A 152 13.68 -8.13 0.58
C LEU A 152 12.25 -8.60 0.31
N SER A 153 11.54 -9.08 1.34
CA SER A 153 10.18 -9.55 1.21
C SER A 153 9.20 -8.47 0.77
N SER A 154 9.37 -7.25 1.29
CA SER A 154 8.55 -6.10 0.88
C SER A 154 8.73 -5.78 -0.59
N MET A 155 9.97 -5.79 -1.09
CA MET A 155 10.26 -5.56 -2.51
C MET A 155 9.66 -6.67 -3.38
N ILE A 156 9.87 -7.95 -3.04
CA ILE A 156 9.33 -9.09 -3.79
C ILE A 156 7.79 -9.05 -3.81
N GLY A 157 7.15 -8.88 -2.65
CA GLY A 157 5.70 -8.80 -2.55
C GLY A 157 5.11 -7.63 -3.34
N SER A 158 5.76 -6.45 -3.31
CA SER A 158 5.32 -5.30 -4.11
C SER A 158 5.46 -5.54 -5.62
N THR A 159 6.57 -6.14 -6.08
CA THR A 159 6.79 -6.47 -7.49
C THR A 159 5.76 -7.48 -7.99
N LEU A 160 5.49 -8.53 -7.22
CA LEU A 160 4.47 -9.52 -7.57
C LEU A 160 3.06 -8.91 -7.60
N GLY A 161 2.73 -8.04 -6.64
CA GLY A 161 1.49 -7.26 -6.68
C GLY A 161 1.40 -6.37 -7.93
N SER A 162 2.49 -5.69 -8.31
CA SER A 162 2.51 -4.88 -9.52
C SER A 162 2.28 -5.69 -10.79
N ILE A 163 2.89 -6.88 -10.89
CA ILE A 163 2.66 -7.79 -12.03
C ILE A 163 1.20 -8.27 -12.04
N ALA A 164 0.67 -8.66 -10.88
CA ALA A 164 -0.72 -9.07 -10.75
C ALA A 164 -1.70 -7.96 -11.16
N ALA A 165 -1.40 -6.70 -10.87
CA ALA A 165 -2.20 -5.54 -11.30
C ALA A 165 -2.25 -5.40 -12.84
N TRP A 166 -1.18 -5.74 -13.56
CA TRP A 166 -1.21 -5.78 -15.03
C TRP A 166 -2.03 -6.95 -15.56
N LEU A 167 -2.03 -8.10 -14.87
CA LEU A 167 -2.87 -9.24 -15.27
C LEU A 167 -4.36 -8.91 -15.19
N THR A 168 -4.78 -8.05 -14.25
CA THR A 168 -6.18 -7.61 -14.18
C THR A 168 -6.59 -6.77 -15.38
N CYS A 169 -5.66 -6.25 -16.19
CA CYS A 169 -5.99 -5.50 -17.41
C CYS A 169 -6.34 -6.41 -18.60
N ILE A 170 -6.15 -7.73 -18.49
CA ILE A 170 -6.46 -8.69 -19.56
C ILE A 170 -7.98 -8.96 -19.56
N PRO A 171 -8.75 -8.64 -20.62
CA PRO A 171 -10.22 -8.64 -20.57
C PRO A 171 -10.85 -9.97 -20.13
N ARG A 172 -10.35 -11.10 -20.65
CA ARG A 172 -10.88 -12.43 -20.30
C ARG A 172 -10.56 -12.83 -18.85
N PHE A 173 -9.38 -12.44 -18.36
CA PHE A 173 -8.95 -12.74 -17.00
C PHE A 173 -9.67 -11.85 -15.98
N ASN A 174 -9.83 -10.56 -16.32
CA ASN A 174 -10.55 -9.59 -15.51
C ASN A 174 -11.93 -10.10 -15.12
N ARG A 175 -12.70 -10.65 -16.07
CA ARG A 175 -14.05 -11.17 -15.81
C ARG A 175 -14.11 -12.23 -14.69
N TYR A 176 -13.11 -13.10 -14.58
CA TYR A 176 -13.09 -14.16 -13.57
C TYR A 176 -12.60 -13.68 -12.21
N VAL A 177 -11.60 -12.80 -12.21
CA VAL A 177 -10.89 -12.41 -10.99
C VAL A 177 -11.52 -11.18 -10.32
N MET A 178 -12.29 -10.39 -11.07
CA MET A 178 -12.94 -9.16 -10.60
C MET A 178 -14.40 -9.36 -10.17
N TYR A 179 -14.93 -10.58 -10.24
CA TYR A 179 -16.30 -10.85 -9.81
C TYR A 179 -16.49 -10.45 -8.33
N GLY A 180 -17.44 -9.55 -8.07
CA GLY A 180 -17.72 -9.01 -6.73
C GLY A 180 -16.75 -7.93 -6.22
N GLN A 181 -15.85 -7.38 -7.06
CA GLN A 181 -14.99 -6.26 -6.66
C GLN A 181 -15.70 -4.92 -6.83
N THR A 182 -15.70 -4.13 -5.76
CA THR A 182 -16.28 -2.77 -5.74
C THR A 182 -15.45 -1.78 -6.58
N LEU A 183 -14.14 -1.98 -6.58
CA LEU A 183 -13.13 -1.12 -7.19
C LEU A 183 -12.46 -1.92 -8.32
N ALA A 184 -12.87 -1.69 -9.56
CA ALA A 184 -12.37 -2.44 -10.70
C ALA A 184 -10.97 -1.94 -11.11
N PRO A 185 -9.91 -2.76 -10.97
CA PRO A 185 -8.57 -2.38 -11.37
C PRO A 185 -8.46 -2.34 -12.90
N GLY A 186 -8.12 -1.16 -13.43
CA GLY A 186 -7.77 -0.94 -14.84
C GLY A 186 -6.31 -0.52 -15.03
N TYR A 187 -5.98 -0.05 -16.24
CA TYR A 187 -4.62 0.38 -16.58
C TYR A 187 -4.05 1.44 -15.63
N VAL A 188 -4.88 2.39 -15.16
CA VAL A 188 -4.44 3.44 -14.22
C VAL A 188 -4.02 2.85 -12.88
N PHE A 189 -4.74 1.85 -12.37
CA PHE A 189 -4.35 1.15 -11.15
C PHE A 189 -3.02 0.40 -11.33
N ALA A 190 -2.85 -0.30 -12.46
CA ALA A 190 -1.61 -0.99 -12.78
C ALA A 190 -0.41 -0.03 -12.87
N ILE A 191 -0.60 1.14 -13.49
CA ILE A 191 0.40 2.22 -13.54
C ILE A 191 0.72 2.71 -12.12
N VAL A 192 -0.28 3.02 -11.30
CA VAL A 192 -0.08 3.49 -9.93
C VAL A 192 0.65 2.45 -9.08
N MET A 193 0.30 1.17 -9.19
CA MET A 193 1.01 0.09 -8.50
C MET A 193 2.47 -0.02 -8.95
N THR A 194 2.73 0.16 -10.25
CA THR A 194 4.08 0.14 -10.81
C THR A 194 4.91 1.31 -10.28
N LEU A 195 4.39 2.53 -10.35
CA LEU A 195 5.06 3.73 -9.82
C LEU A 195 5.31 3.63 -8.32
N SER A 196 4.33 3.13 -7.57
CA SER A 196 4.44 2.94 -6.12
C SER A 196 5.51 1.88 -5.79
N THR A 197 5.62 0.82 -6.58
CA THR A 197 6.63 -0.23 -6.41
C THR A 197 8.02 0.28 -6.75
N ILE A 198 8.19 1.04 -7.84
CA ILE A 198 9.45 1.71 -8.18
C ILE A 198 9.90 2.62 -7.04
N LEU A 199 9.00 3.45 -6.51
CA LEU A 199 9.29 4.33 -5.39
C LEU A 199 9.67 3.52 -4.14
N LEU A 200 8.92 2.47 -3.80
CA LEU A 200 9.24 1.58 -2.68
C LEU A 200 10.64 0.98 -2.81
N ILE A 201 11.00 0.46 -3.99
CA ILE A 201 12.32 -0.12 -4.25
C ILE A 201 13.41 0.97 -4.11
N PHE A 202 13.18 2.16 -4.65
CA PHE A 202 14.09 3.31 -4.51
C PHE A 202 14.30 3.70 -3.03
N ARG A 203 13.23 3.69 -2.22
CA ARG A 203 13.32 3.94 -0.77
C ARG A 203 14.08 2.83 -0.03
N HIS A 204 14.21 1.64 -0.62
CA HIS A 204 15.01 0.54 -0.09
C HIS A 204 16.48 0.53 -0.56
N ARG A 205 16.97 1.53 -1.31
CA ARG A 205 18.36 1.58 -1.80
C ARG A 205 19.42 1.29 -0.73
N THR A 206 19.24 1.79 0.49
CA THR A 206 20.16 1.53 1.61
C THR A 206 20.06 0.11 2.15
N ASN A 207 18.88 -0.52 2.11
CA ASN A 207 18.74 -1.95 2.40
C ASN A 207 19.34 -2.81 1.30
N ILE A 208 19.22 -2.40 0.03
CA ILE A 208 19.83 -3.12 -1.10
C ILE A 208 21.34 -3.16 -0.93
N THR A 209 21.97 -2.03 -0.56
CA THR A 209 23.40 -1.99 -0.21
C THR A 209 23.73 -2.95 0.93
N ARG A 210 22.94 -2.94 2.01
CA ARG A 210 23.13 -3.87 3.15
C ARG A 210 22.90 -5.34 2.81
N LEU A 211 21.99 -5.65 1.90
CA LEU A 211 21.76 -7.01 1.40
C LEU A 211 22.97 -7.51 0.60
N LYS A 212 23.52 -6.65 -0.28
CA LYS A 212 24.74 -6.97 -1.05
C LYS A 212 25.94 -7.18 -0.13
N SER A 213 26.10 -6.35 0.91
CA SER A 213 27.17 -6.51 1.90
C SER A 213 26.88 -7.55 2.98
N LYS A 214 25.76 -8.29 2.91
CA LYS A 214 25.32 -9.28 3.92
C LYS A 214 25.19 -8.72 5.35
N THR A 215 24.96 -7.42 5.51
CA THR A 215 24.79 -6.74 6.82
C THR A 215 23.33 -6.39 7.14
N GLU A 216 22.39 -6.73 6.26
CA GLU A 216 20.96 -6.53 6.51
C GLU A 216 20.50 -7.45 7.66
N ARG A 217 19.73 -6.90 8.61
CA ARG A 217 19.28 -7.66 9.79
C ARG A 217 18.16 -8.62 9.43
N LYS A 218 18.36 -9.89 9.81
CA LYS A 218 17.30 -10.92 9.79
C LYS A 218 16.30 -10.69 10.92
N ILE A 219 15.07 -11.18 10.74
CA ILE A 219 14.09 -11.28 11.81
C ILE A 219 14.35 -12.51 12.68
N THR A 220 14.12 -12.37 13.99
CA THR A 220 14.39 -13.41 15.00
C THR A 220 13.15 -14.10 15.53
N PHE A 221 11.94 -13.58 15.27
CA PHE A 221 10.68 -14.12 15.81
C PHE A 221 10.06 -15.23 14.95
N LEU A 222 10.54 -15.44 13.72
CA LEU A 222 10.21 -16.60 12.89
C LEU A 222 11.32 -17.65 13.09
N LYS A 223 11.13 -18.55 14.05
CA LYS A 223 11.99 -19.73 14.23
C LYS A 223 11.81 -20.65 13.03
#